data_AF-A0A239P7R9-F1
#
_entry.id   AF-A0A239P7R9-F1
#
_cell.length_a   1.000
_cell.length_b   1.000
_cell.length_c   1.000
_cell.angle_alpha   90.00
_cell.angle_beta   90.00
_cell.angle_gamma   90.00
#
_symmetry.space_group_name_H-M   'P 1'
#
loop_
_entity.id
_entity.type
_entity.pdbx_description
1 polymer ?
#
loop_
_entity_poly.entity_id
_entity_poly.type
_entity_poly.pdbx_seq_one_letter_code
_entity_poly.pdbx_strand_id
1 'polypeptide(L)'
;MDAEEIVAALAFVPEVRASVSGDRVTILVPALGDSVQLHAADVRGVRRIWAPDGAPALEFAVGDRPLIIVGTDVVFQPEEPQAVLDTRMRYVVGDMPHLVADTEMLRDAEAHGSRTGSGSVDYAALGAAFLLLRCVIVGAARFGLRPVAAVGWWDRGWRAVEDWAPLPPWRTDPWWDDLSAEAARLPELPSTLPAVRDERPDAAAVVVADFERLAPGLTVVGLDEQFVSAWRRWVPVAPGTFHATLTRGFVDANADVSLYPEGGGSIDLRVGRAFLQARFTYSDGELAIDEVRVPAGTGGGVFQRLMFNIEQVAVLLGMRRITLHATGIGAYAMARVGRYPRDPELYRRSRIADE
;
A
#
# COMPACT_ATOMS: atom_id res chain seq x y z
N MET A 1 -22.82 14.77 -17.85
CA MET A 1 -23.45 15.35 -16.64
C MET A 1 -23.22 16.85 -16.72
N ASP A 2 -24.04 17.70 -16.11
CA ASP A 2 -23.70 19.13 -16.12
C ASP A 2 -22.66 19.49 -15.02
N ALA A 3 -22.01 20.64 -15.15
CA ALA A 3 -20.96 21.05 -14.22
C ALA A 3 -21.51 21.34 -12.81
N GLU A 4 -22.75 21.83 -12.72
CA GLU A 4 -23.40 22.16 -11.45
C GLU A 4 -23.76 20.90 -10.66
N GLU A 5 -24.21 19.84 -11.33
CA GLU A 5 -24.45 18.50 -10.79
C GLU A 5 -23.16 17.89 -10.22
N ILE A 6 -22.02 18.05 -10.92
CA ILE A 6 -20.70 17.61 -10.41
C ILE A 6 -20.36 18.36 -9.11
N VAL A 7 -20.50 19.68 -9.10
CA VAL A 7 -20.20 20.51 -7.92
C VAL A 7 -21.14 20.17 -6.76
N ALA A 8 -22.42 19.98 -7.03
CA ALA A 8 -23.41 19.59 -6.02
C ALA A 8 -23.10 18.20 -5.44
N ALA A 9 -22.60 17.26 -6.25
CA ALA A 9 -22.15 15.97 -5.76
C ALA A 9 -20.94 16.11 -4.83
N LEU A 10 -19.96 16.95 -5.19
CA LEU A 10 -18.73 17.20 -4.42
C LEU A 10 -18.97 17.74 -3.02
N ALA A 11 -20.11 18.38 -2.76
CA ALA A 11 -20.52 18.77 -1.40
C ALA A 11 -20.65 17.58 -0.42
N PHE A 12 -20.70 16.33 -0.92
CA PHE A 12 -20.67 15.12 -0.09
C PHE A 12 -19.29 14.85 0.54
N VAL A 13 -18.20 15.34 -0.05
CA VAL A 13 -16.83 15.17 0.44
C VAL A 13 -16.36 16.55 0.96
N PRO A 14 -16.52 16.86 2.25
CA PRO A 14 -16.41 18.24 2.74
C PRO A 14 -15.00 18.84 2.65
N GLU A 15 -13.96 18.01 2.52
CA GLU A 15 -12.57 18.46 2.45
C GLU A 15 -12.18 18.97 1.05
N VAL A 16 -12.89 18.56 -0.01
CA VAL A 16 -12.56 18.97 -1.38
C VAL A 16 -13.24 20.28 -1.74
N ARG A 17 -12.62 21.05 -2.64
CA ARG A 17 -13.18 22.31 -3.14
C ARG A 17 -13.32 22.25 -4.64
N ALA A 18 -14.49 22.61 -5.14
CA ALA A 18 -14.77 22.62 -6.58
C ALA A 18 -14.93 24.04 -7.10
N SER A 19 -14.42 24.31 -8.30
CA SER A 19 -14.72 25.51 -9.08
C SER A 19 -15.04 25.14 -10.51
N VAL A 20 -15.85 25.97 -11.17
CA VAL A 20 -16.26 25.77 -12.57
C VAL A 20 -15.69 26.89 -13.43
N SER A 21 -15.10 26.52 -14.56
CA SER A 21 -14.67 27.46 -15.59
C SER A 21 -15.09 26.93 -16.96
N GLY A 22 -16.11 27.53 -17.56
CA GLY A 22 -16.72 27.00 -18.79
C GLY A 22 -17.34 25.62 -18.56
N ASP A 23 -16.93 24.63 -19.36
CA ASP A 23 -17.34 23.23 -19.28
C ASP A 23 -16.46 22.36 -18.37
N ARG A 24 -15.45 22.98 -17.74
CA ARG A 24 -14.46 22.30 -16.91
C ARG A 24 -14.72 22.52 -15.42
N VAL A 25 -14.68 21.43 -14.67
CA VAL A 25 -14.73 21.43 -13.20
C VAL A 25 -13.33 21.15 -12.67
N THR A 26 -12.80 22.06 -11.86
CA THR A 26 -11.53 21.90 -11.16
C THR A 26 -11.82 21.54 -9.71
N ILE A 27 -11.26 20.42 -9.25
CA ILE A 27 -11.48 19.87 -7.92
C ILE A 27 -10.16 19.89 -7.19
N LEU A 28 -10.00 20.85 -6.28
CA LEU A 28 -8.86 20.93 -5.39
C LEU A 28 -9.00 19.88 -4.27
N VAL A 29 -7.97 19.05 -4.11
CA VAL A 29 -7.83 18.12 -2.98
C VAL A 29 -6.69 18.65 -2.09
N PRO A 30 -7.01 19.42 -1.03
CA PRO A 30 -5.99 20.15 -0.28
C PRO A 30 -4.92 19.26 0.34
N ALA A 31 -5.27 18.03 0.72
CA ALA A 31 -4.33 17.07 1.30
C ALA A 31 -3.22 16.64 0.33
N LEU A 32 -3.51 16.64 -0.98
CA LEU A 32 -2.52 16.37 -2.03
C LEU A 32 -1.73 17.63 -2.41
N GLY A 33 -2.28 18.81 -2.13
CA GLY A 33 -1.78 20.06 -2.69
C GLY A 33 -1.97 20.16 -4.21
N ASP A 34 -2.84 19.33 -4.80
CA ASP A 34 -3.10 19.26 -6.24
C ASP A 34 -4.60 19.32 -6.57
N SER A 35 -4.91 19.42 -7.86
CA SER A 35 -6.26 19.50 -8.39
C SER A 35 -6.51 18.49 -9.51
N VAL A 36 -7.72 17.96 -9.56
CA VAL A 36 -8.26 17.17 -10.67
C VAL A 36 -9.01 18.13 -11.61
N GLN A 37 -8.85 17.95 -12.92
CA GLN A 37 -9.61 18.71 -13.92
C GLN A 37 -10.49 17.78 -14.76
N LEU A 38 -11.80 17.97 -14.67
CA LEU A 38 -12.79 17.17 -15.39
C LEU A 38 -13.56 18.02 -16.39
N HIS A 39 -13.74 17.52 -17.61
CA HIS A 39 -14.75 18.05 -18.52
C HIS A 39 -16.11 17.44 -18.16
N ALA A 40 -17.12 18.29 -17.97
CA ALA A 40 -18.46 17.83 -17.56
C ALA A 40 -19.08 16.86 -18.58
N ALA A 41 -18.77 17.05 -19.87
CA ALA A 41 -19.18 16.19 -20.96
C ALA A 41 -18.65 14.74 -20.84
N ASP A 42 -17.49 14.55 -20.23
CA ASP A 42 -16.87 13.22 -20.07
C ASP A 42 -17.44 12.46 -18.86
N VAL A 43 -18.09 13.16 -17.92
CA VAL A 43 -18.69 12.55 -16.74
C VAL A 43 -20.06 11.96 -17.10
N ARG A 44 -20.13 10.63 -17.14
CA ARG A 44 -21.35 9.87 -17.44
C ARG A 44 -22.24 9.65 -16.22
N GLY A 45 -21.67 9.73 -15.02
CA GLY A 45 -22.41 9.61 -13.78
C GLY A 45 -21.52 9.76 -12.56
N VAL A 46 -22.16 9.92 -11.40
CA VAL A 46 -21.50 10.01 -10.11
C VAL A 46 -22.24 9.12 -9.10
N ARG A 47 -21.49 8.41 -8.27
CA ARG A 47 -22.03 7.61 -7.18
C ARG A 47 -21.41 8.05 -5.87
N ARG A 48 -22.26 8.23 -4.86
CA ARG A 48 -21.82 8.35 -3.47
C ARG A 48 -21.39 6.98 -2.99
N ILE A 49 -20.15 6.90 -2.55
CA ILE A 49 -19.56 5.71 -1.96
C ILE A 49 -18.89 6.10 -0.65
N TRP A 50 -18.39 5.12 0.08
CA TRP A 50 -17.68 5.35 1.32
C TRP A 50 -16.30 4.73 1.21
N ALA A 51 -15.29 5.50 1.57
CA ALA A 51 -13.94 5.00 1.72
C ALA A 51 -13.90 3.94 2.84
N PRO A 52 -12.88 3.07 2.85
CA PRO A 52 -12.84 1.95 3.80
C PRO A 52 -12.75 2.38 5.27
N ASP A 53 -12.25 3.58 5.55
CA ASP A 53 -12.22 4.23 6.86
C ASP A 53 -13.56 4.90 7.26
N GLY A 54 -14.58 4.79 6.39
CA GLY A 54 -15.90 5.39 6.56
C GLY A 54 -15.99 6.83 6.05
N ALA A 55 -14.91 7.41 5.55
CA ALA A 55 -14.92 8.76 5.01
C ALA A 55 -15.81 8.84 3.75
N PRO A 56 -16.50 9.97 3.52
CA PRO A 56 -17.28 10.15 2.31
C PRO A 56 -16.40 10.16 1.06
N ALA A 57 -16.90 9.55 -0.01
CA ALA A 57 -16.19 9.42 -1.27
C ALA A 57 -17.16 9.53 -2.46
N LEU A 58 -16.65 9.97 -3.61
CA LEU A 58 -17.41 10.02 -4.86
C LEU A 58 -16.70 9.23 -5.93
N GLU A 59 -17.42 8.33 -6.60
CA GLU A 59 -16.97 7.64 -7.79
C GLU A 59 -17.61 8.28 -9.01
N PHE A 60 -16.80 8.94 -9.83
CA PHE A 60 -17.15 9.49 -11.13
C PHE A 60 -16.87 8.46 -12.21
N ALA A 61 -17.84 8.21 -13.09
CA ALA A 61 -17.61 7.48 -14.33
C ALA A 61 -17.20 8.49 -15.41
N VAL A 62 -15.89 8.59 -15.68
CA VAL A 62 -15.32 9.52 -16.68
C VAL A 62 -14.95 8.72 -17.92
N GLY A 63 -15.72 8.88 -19.00
CA GLY A 63 -15.66 7.98 -20.15
C GLY A 63 -15.97 6.53 -19.74
N ASP A 64 -15.03 5.62 -19.99
CA ASP A 64 -15.14 4.21 -19.59
C ASP A 64 -14.36 3.89 -18.30
N ARG A 65 -13.89 4.90 -17.57
CA ARG A 65 -12.98 4.73 -16.44
C ARG A 65 -13.52 5.33 -15.14
N PRO A 66 -13.27 4.67 -14.00
CA PRO A 66 -13.62 5.24 -12.71
C PRO A 66 -12.56 6.26 -12.26
N LEU A 67 -13.05 7.33 -11.65
CA LEU A 67 -12.27 8.27 -10.85
C LEU A 67 -12.94 8.37 -9.49
N ILE A 68 -12.20 8.08 -8.43
CA ILE A 68 -12.70 8.19 -7.07
C ILE A 68 -12.02 9.37 -6.39
N ILE A 69 -12.82 10.26 -5.81
CA ILE A 69 -12.34 11.40 -5.04
C ILE A 69 -12.71 11.17 -3.57
N VAL A 70 -11.69 11.22 -2.72
CA VAL A 70 -11.83 11.21 -1.26
C VAL A 70 -11.21 12.49 -0.70
N GLY A 71 -11.56 12.85 0.54
CA GLY A 71 -11.10 14.11 1.12
C GLY A 71 -9.57 14.27 1.17
N THR A 72 -8.85 13.14 1.19
CA THR A 72 -7.39 13.12 1.31
C THR A 72 -6.65 12.67 0.05
N ASP A 73 -7.35 12.21 -0.98
CA ASP A 73 -6.70 11.49 -2.09
C ASP A 73 -7.59 11.42 -3.35
N VAL A 74 -6.98 10.98 -4.44
CA VAL A 74 -7.63 10.69 -5.70
C VAL A 74 -7.19 9.31 -6.17
N VAL A 75 -8.17 8.47 -6.50
CA VAL A 75 -7.92 7.09 -6.93
C VAL A 75 -8.40 6.91 -8.36
N PHE A 76 -7.54 6.36 -9.21
CA PHE A 76 -7.79 6.26 -10.64
C PHE A 76 -7.20 4.97 -11.20
N GLN A 77 -7.63 4.61 -12.41
CA GLN A 77 -7.10 3.45 -13.12
C GLN A 77 -5.78 3.81 -13.83
N PRO A 78 -4.68 3.05 -13.64
CA PRO A 78 -3.46 3.20 -14.44
C PRO A 78 -3.70 3.00 -15.93
N GLU A 79 -2.82 3.54 -16.77
CA GLU A 79 -2.80 3.15 -18.19
C GLU A 79 -2.32 1.73 -18.42
N GLU A 80 -2.68 1.19 -19.59
CA GLU A 80 -2.05 -0.02 -20.09
C GLU A 80 -0.63 0.27 -20.58
N PRO A 81 0.35 -0.64 -20.40
CA PRO A 81 1.71 -0.46 -20.89
C PRO A 81 1.81 -0.10 -22.37
N GLN A 82 0.91 -0.64 -23.21
CA GLN A 82 0.90 -0.36 -24.65
C GLN A 82 0.39 1.05 -24.99
N ALA A 83 -0.34 1.69 -24.08
CA ALA A 83 -0.80 3.06 -24.25
C ALA A 83 0.30 4.09 -23.90
N VAL A 84 1.33 3.68 -23.15
CA VAL A 84 2.41 4.57 -22.69
C VAL A 84 3.74 4.35 -23.41
N LEU A 85 3.93 3.22 -24.09
CA LEU A 85 5.16 2.90 -24.82
C LEU A 85 4.99 3.09 -26.33
N ASP A 86 6.00 3.69 -26.99
CA ASP A 86 6.09 3.72 -28.45
C ASP A 86 6.87 2.51 -28.96
N THR A 87 6.22 1.34 -28.94
CA THR A 87 6.85 0.07 -29.31
C THR A 87 5.86 -0.93 -29.88
N ARG A 88 6.33 -1.76 -30.80
CA ARG A 88 5.57 -2.90 -31.35
C ARG A 88 5.60 -4.14 -30.43
N MET A 89 6.48 -4.16 -29.44
CA MET A 89 6.57 -5.27 -28.49
C MET A 89 5.48 -5.16 -27.42
N ARG A 90 4.85 -6.29 -27.08
CA ARG A 90 3.83 -6.32 -26.03
C ARG A 90 4.50 -6.46 -24.66
N TYR A 91 4.40 -5.41 -23.84
CA TYR A 91 4.79 -5.46 -22.43
C TYR A 91 3.59 -5.81 -21.56
N VAL A 92 3.77 -6.66 -20.56
CA VAL A 92 2.74 -7.00 -19.57
C VAL A 92 3.35 -6.79 -18.19
N VAL A 93 2.70 -5.97 -17.37
CA VAL A 93 3.02 -5.83 -15.95
C VAL A 93 2.09 -6.77 -15.19
N GLY A 94 2.62 -7.91 -14.73
CA GLY A 94 1.81 -9.00 -14.15
C GLY A 94 0.99 -8.58 -12.93
N ASP A 95 1.53 -7.67 -12.12
CA ASP A 95 0.94 -7.21 -10.86
C ASP A 95 0.45 -5.75 -10.94
N MET A 96 -0.03 -5.30 -12.10
CA MET A 96 -0.55 -3.94 -12.25
C MET A 96 -1.88 -3.78 -11.46
N PRO A 97 -1.98 -2.82 -10.53
CA PRO A 97 -3.21 -2.60 -9.79
C PRO A 97 -4.32 -2.09 -10.72
N HIS A 98 -5.56 -2.50 -10.46
CA HIS A 98 -6.71 -2.03 -11.24
C HIS A 98 -7.04 -0.55 -10.95
N LEU A 99 -6.79 -0.11 -9.72
CA LEU A 99 -6.93 1.26 -9.24
C LEU A 99 -5.75 1.59 -8.34
N VAL A 100 -5.30 2.83 -8.37
CA VAL A 100 -4.18 3.31 -7.57
C VAL A 100 -4.48 4.71 -7.06
N ALA A 101 -4.07 4.97 -5.82
CA ALA A 101 -4.18 6.29 -5.21
C ALA A 101 -2.98 7.16 -5.59
N ASP A 102 -3.17 8.48 -5.71
CA ASP A 102 -2.08 9.41 -6.03
C ASP A 102 -0.97 9.36 -4.97
N THR A 103 -1.35 9.27 -3.68
CA THR A 103 -0.35 9.14 -2.60
C THR A 103 0.41 7.81 -2.62
N GLU A 104 -0.21 6.74 -3.12
CA GLU A 104 0.44 5.43 -3.28
C GLU A 104 1.46 5.47 -4.41
N MET A 105 1.08 6.04 -5.56
CA MET A 105 2.00 6.31 -6.67
C MET A 105 3.22 7.09 -6.19
N LEU A 106 3.01 8.18 -5.42
CA LEU A 106 4.12 9.01 -4.94
C LEU A 106 5.06 8.23 -4.02
N ARG A 107 4.50 7.45 -3.10
CA ARG A 107 5.28 6.60 -2.17
C ARG A 107 6.10 5.57 -2.93
N ASP A 108 5.51 4.92 -3.92
CA ASP A 108 6.20 3.91 -4.73
C ASP A 108 7.29 4.56 -5.58
N ALA A 109 7.02 5.73 -6.17
CA ALA A 109 8.00 6.52 -6.91
C ALA A 109 9.22 6.88 -6.04
N GLU A 110 8.98 7.39 -4.84
CA GLU A 110 10.03 7.68 -3.86
C GLU A 110 10.83 6.42 -3.50
N ALA A 111 10.14 5.33 -3.15
CA ALA A 111 10.78 4.08 -2.76
C ALA A 111 11.64 3.49 -3.90
N HIS A 112 11.18 3.59 -5.14
CA HIS A 112 11.95 3.13 -6.31
C HIS A 112 13.12 4.05 -6.61
N GLY A 113 12.91 5.36 -6.64
CA GLY A 113 13.98 6.35 -6.85
C GLY A 113 15.11 6.19 -5.83
N SER A 114 14.79 6.07 -4.54
CA SER A 114 15.78 5.94 -3.46
C SER A 114 16.59 4.62 -3.50
N ARG A 115 16.05 3.55 -4.08
CA ARG A 115 16.72 2.24 -4.18
C ARG A 115 17.78 2.16 -5.28
N THR A 116 17.76 3.09 -6.24
CA THR A 116 18.67 3.04 -7.41
C THR A 116 20.14 3.28 -7.08
N GLY A 117 20.49 3.69 -5.85
CA GLY A 117 21.86 3.93 -5.41
C GLY A 117 22.49 2.87 -4.51
N SER A 118 21.80 1.76 -4.18
CA SER A 118 22.24 0.81 -3.14
C SER A 118 22.33 -0.65 -3.62
N GLY A 119 23.55 -1.16 -3.82
CA GLY A 119 23.83 -2.61 -3.96
C GLY A 119 23.50 -3.26 -5.31
N SER A 120 23.46 -4.60 -5.34
CA SER A 120 23.13 -5.38 -6.54
C SER A 120 21.66 -5.17 -6.92
N VAL A 121 21.42 -4.42 -7.99
CA VAL A 121 20.08 -4.08 -8.49
C VAL A 121 19.58 -5.19 -9.43
N ASP A 122 18.38 -5.72 -9.16
CA ASP A 122 17.64 -6.48 -10.16
C ASP A 122 17.04 -5.51 -11.17
N TYR A 123 17.73 -5.35 -12.30
CA TYR A 123 17.34 -4.41 -13.36
C TYR A 123 16.04 -4.78 -14.06
N ALA A 124 15.63 -6.06 -14.04
CA ALA A 124 14.37 -6.48 -14.65
C ALA A 124 13.19 -6.05 -13.77
N ALA A 125 13.26 -6.32 -12.45
CA ALA A 125 12.27 -5.82 -11.50
C ALA A 125 12.22 -4.30 -11.46
N LEU A 126 13.38 -3.63 -11.52
CA LEU A 126 13.44 -2.17 -11.54
C LEU A 126 12.84 -1.58 -12.83
N GLY A 127 13.11 -2.18 -13.98
CA GLY A 127 12.49 -1.80 -15.25
C GLY A 127 10.96 -1.96 -15.22
N ALA A 128 10.46 -3.09 -14.70
CA ALA A 128 9.03 -3.31 -14.53
C ALA A 128 8.37 -2.27 -13.60
N ALA A 129 9.04 -1.93 -12.50
CA ALA A 129 8.57 -0.89 -11.57
C ALA A 129 8.52 0.50 -12.22
N PHE A 130 9.56 0.88 -12.96
CA PHE A 130 9.56 2.15 -13.68
C PHE A 130 8.46 2.20 -14.74
N LEU A 131 8.22 1.09 -15.47
CA LEU A 131 7.12 0.97 -16.44
C LEU A 131 5.75 1.12 -15.77
N LEU A 132 5.54 0.45 -14.65
CA LEU A 132 4.32 0.59 -13.87
C LEU A 132 4.11 2.06 -13.45
N LEU A 133 5.14 2.71 -12.93
CA LEU A 133 5.06 4.12 -12.54
C LEU A 133 4.75 5.04 -13.74
N ARG A 134 5.27 4.74 -14.95
CA ARG A 134 4.85 5.44 -16.19
C ARG A 134 3.34 5.31 -16.41
N CYS A 135 2.84 4.08 -16.31
CA CYS A 135 1.42 3.78 -16.49
C CYS A 135 0.54 4.54 -15.51
N VAL A 136 0.97 4.64 -14.25
CA VAL A 136 0.24 5.38 -13.22
C VAL A 136 0.27 6.89 -13.50
N ILE A 137 1.43 7.48 -13.81
CA ILE A 137 1.53 8.92 -14.09
C ILE A 137 0.67 9.31 -15.30
N VAL A 138 0.69 8.53 -16.38
CA VAL A 138 -0.16 8.80 -17.55
C VAL A 138 -1.64 8.59 -17.22
N GLY A 139 -1.97 7.63 -16.36
CA GLY A 139 -3.33 7.45 -15.84
C GLY A 139 -3.81 8.70 -15.11
N ALA A 140 -3.00 9.25 -14.21
CA ALA A 140 -3.30 10.49 -13.49
C ALA A 140 -3.53 11.67 -14.45
N ALA A 141 -2.65 11.80 -15.46
CA ALA A 141 -2.72 12.81 -16.50
C ALA A 141 -4.09 12.87 -17.18
N ARG A 142 -4.68 11.70 -17.46
CA ARG A 142 -5.97 11.60 -18.16
C ARG A 142 -7.14 12.14 -17.34
N PHE A 143 -7.01 12.17 -16.02
CA PHE A 143 -7.98 12.81 -15.12
C PHE A 143 -7.60 14.26 -14.80
N GLY A 144 -6.63 14.82 -15.52
CA GLY A 144 -6.21 16.22 -15.37
C GLY A 144 -5.42 16.50 -14.09
N LEU A 145 -4.93 15.46 -13.39
CA LEU A 145 -4.00 15.60 -12.28
C LEU A 145 -2.63 16.08 -12.78
N ARG A 146 -1.83 16.69 -11.90
CA ARG A 146 -0.46 17.10 -12.18
C ARG A 146 0.49 16.43 -11.19
N PRO A 147 0.86 15.15 -11.44
CA PRO A 147 1.69 14.36 -10.52
C PRO A 147 3.19 14.74 -10.57
N VAL A 148 3.51 16.02 -10.42
CA VAL A 148 4.85 16.61 -10.60
C VAL A 148 5.88 15.91 -9.68
N ALA A 149 5.53 15.64 -8.43
CA ALA A 149 6.44 15.01 -7.47
C ALA A 149 6.79 13.56 -7.87
N ALA A 150 5.81 12.78 -8.33
CA ALA A 150 6.03 11.42 -8.81
C ALA A 150 6.90 11.40 -10.08
N VAL A 151 6.69 12.35 -11.01
CA VAL A 151 7.55 12.55 -12.18
C VAL A 151 8.99 12.85 -11.75
N GLY A 152 9.19 13.72 -10.76
CA GLY A 152 10.52 14.05 -10.27
C GLY A 152 11.27 12.85 -9.69
N TRP A 153 10.58 12.01 -8.91
CA TRP A 153 11.15 10.76 -8.40
C TRP A 153 11.45 9.74 -9.50
N TRP A 154 10.53 9.61 -10.46
CA TRP A 154 10.72 8.75 -11.63
C TRP A 154 11.94 9.16 -12.44
N ASP A 155 12.07 10.45 -12.79
CA ASP A 155 13.16 11.00 -13.61
C ASP A 155 14.54 10.82 -12.94
N ARG A 156 14.62 11.08 -11.63
CA ARG A 156 15.85 10.83 -10.85
C ARG A 156 16.25 9.36 -10.84
N GLY A 157 15.29 8.48 -10.51
CA GLY A 157 15.54 7.05 -10.47
C GLY A 157 15.92 6.49 -11.84
N TRP A 158 15.24 6.94 -12.90
CA TRP A 158 15.50 6.51 -14.27
C TRP A 158 16.90 6.92 -14.74
N ARG A 159 17.31 8.17 -14.53
CA ARG A 159 18.67 8.63 -14.88
C ARG A 159 19.77 7.86 -14.15
N ALA A 160 19.51 7.39 -12.93
CA ALA A 160 20.48 6.60 -12.18
C ALA A 160 20.72 5.20 -12.78
N VAL A 161 19.80 4.70 -13.62
CA VAL A 161 19.86 3.33 -14.19
C VAL A 161 19.68 3.28 -15.70
N GLU A 162 19.76 4.42 -16.40
CA GLU A 162 19.37 4.59 -17.81
C GLU A 162 20.00 3.55 -18.74
N ASP A 163 21.31 3.27 -18.57
CA ASP A 163 22.04 2.30 -19.40
C ASP A 163 21.68 0.83 -19.11
N TRP A 164 20.95 0.55 -18.04
CA TRP A 164 20.77 -0.79 -17.49
C TRP A 164 19.31 -1.24 -17.40
N ALA A 165 18.35 -0.32 -17.38
CA ALA A 165 16.93 -0.65 -17.31
C ALA A 165 16.38 -0.93 -18.73
N PRO A 166 15.87 -2.14 -19.01
CA PRO A 166 15.43 -2.53 -20.36
C PRO A 166 14.03 -1.98 -20.69
N LEU A 167 13.84 -0.65 -20.68
CA LEU A 167 12.64 -0.01 -21.19
C LEU A 167 12.91 0.71 -22.51
N PRO A 168 11.98 0.66 -23.47
CA PRO A 168 12.06 1.51 -24.64
C PRO A 168 11.97 2.99 -24.23
N PRO A 169 12.50 3.90 -25.06
CA PRO A 169 12.51 5.32 -24.77
C PRO A 169 11.08 5.84 -24.53
N TRP A 170 10.99 6.91 -23.74
CA TRP A 170 9.73 7.60 -23.54
C TRP A 170 9.26 8.17 -24.88
N ARG A 171 7.96 8.03 -25.20
CA ARG A 171 7.39 8.68 -26.38
C ARG A 171 7.43 10.18 -26.16
N THR A 172 7.95 10.96 -27.11
CA THR A 172 7.90 12.42 -27.02
C THR A 172 6.46 12.87 -26.77
N ASP A 173 6.24 13.56 -25.66
CA ASP A 173 4.91 13.96 -25.19
C ASP A 173 5.03 15.34 -24.54
N PRO A 174 4.47 16.41 -25.15
CA PRO A 174 4.61 17.77 -24.65
C PRO A 174 4.12 17.94 -23.20
N TRP A 175 3.11 17.15 -22.80
CA TRP A 175 2.61 17.22 -21.42
C TRP A 175 3.62 16.64 -20.42
N TRP A 176 4.31 15.57 -20.80
CA TRP A 176 5.38 14.99 -19.99
C TRP A 176 6.59 15.93 -19.90
N ASP A 177 6.95 16.57 -21.01
CA ASP A 177 8.05 17.54 -21.04
C ASP A 177 7.76 18.72 -20.11
N ASP A 178 6.52 19.22 -20.11
CA ASP A 178 6.06 20.28 -19.21
C ASP A 178 6.13 19.85 -17.73
N LEU A 179 5.65 18.64 -17.40
CA LEU A 179 5.73 18.11 -16.03
C LEU A 179 7.16 17.86 -15.59
N SER A 180 8.02 17.35 -16.47
CA SER A 180 9.42 17.09 -16.18
C SER A 180 10.17 18.41 -15.94
N ALA A 181 9.89 19.43 -16.74
CA ALA A 181 10.43 20.77 -16.54
C ALA A 181 9.94 21.41 -15.22
N GLU A 182 8.70 21.14 -14.82
CA GLU A 182 8.17 21.58 -13.53
C GLU A 182 8.80 20.81 -12.36
N ALA A 183 8.93 19.50 -12.48
CA ALA A 183 9.56 18.63 -11.49
C ALA A 183 11.03 19.00 -11.27
N ALA A 184 11.74 19.42 -12.32
CA ALA A 184 13.11 19.91 -12.24
C ALA A 184 13.25 21.24 -11.46
N ARG A 185 12.16 22.00 -11.29
CA ARG A 185 12.13 23.24 -10.49
C ARG A 185 11.76 23.00 -9.03
N LEU A 186 11.28 21.81 -8.67
CA LEU A 186 11.03 21.47 -7.28
C LEU A 186 12.37 21.35 -6.55
N PRO A 187 12.50 21.89 -5.33
CA PRO A 187 13.66 21.60 -4.48
C PRO A 187 13.77 20.08 -4.28
N GLU A 188 14.98 19.57 -4.05
CA GLU A 188 15.20 18.14 -3.78
C GLU A 188 14.17 17.66 -2.77
N LEU A 189 13.26 16.79 -3.23
CA LEU A 189 12.16 16.32 -2.41
C LEU A 189 12.80 15.52 -1.27
N PRO A 190 12.60 15.92 0.01
CA PRO A 190 13.10 15.14 1.12
C PRO A 190 12.55 13.72 1.01
N SER A 191 13.41 12.73 1.18
CA SER A 191 12.99 11.34 1.42
C SER A 191 12.18 11.35 2.72
N THR A 192 10.85 11.42 2.63
CA THR A 192 9.93 11.46 3.77
C THR A 192 9.55 10.08 4.28
N LEU A 193 10.20 9.01 3.83
CA LEU A 193 10.17 7.76 4.57
C LEU A 193 10.95 7.94 5.89
N PRO A 194 10.31 7.78 7.07
CA PRO A 194 11.03 7.72 8.32
C PRO A 194 12.05 6.58 8.20
N ALA A 195 13.32 6.89 8.44
CA ALA A 195 14.32 5.85 8.69
C ALA A 195 13.83 5.05 9.89
N VAL A 196 13.47 3.77 9.67
CA VAL A 196 13.24 2.85 10.77
C VAL A 196 14.55 2.81 11.56
N ARG A 197 14.53 3.43 12.74
CA ARG A 197 15.65 3.38 13.67
C ARG A 197 15.87 1.93 14.04
N ASP A 198 17.09 1.45 13.79
CA ASP A 198 17.61 0.17 14.28
C ASP A 198 17.90 0.31 15.80
N GLU A 199 16.87 0.59 16.58
CA GLU A 199 16.93 0.52 18.05
C GLU A 199 16.46 -0.87 18.45
N ARG A 200 17.35 -1.86 18.30
CA ARG A 200 17.10 -3.24 18.74
C ARG A 200 17.09 -3.31 20.27
N PRO A 201 15.96 -3.65 20.92
CA PRO A 201 15.99 -4.13 22.29
C PRO A 201 16.46 -5.58 22.31
N ASP A 202 16.93 -6.00 23.47
CA ASP A 202 17.78 -7.17 23.74
C ASP A 202 17.11 -8.53 23.43
N ALA A 203 16.97 -8.90 22.15
CA ALA A 203 16.54 -10.23 21.72
C ALA A 203 17.49 -11.35 22.21
N ALA A 204 18.70 -11.01 22.69
CA ALA A 204 19.67 -11.96 23.20
C ALA A 204 19.29 -12.59 24.55
N ALA A 205 18.36 -12.01 25.32
CA ALA A 205 17.99 -12.46 26.66
C ALA A 205 16.74 -13.35 26.73
N VAL A 206 16.07 -13.65 25.61
CA VAL A 206 14.81 -14.42 25.58
C VAL A 206 15.02 -15.83 26.13
N VAL A 207 14.18 -16.34 27.03
CA VAL A 207 14.23 -17.70 27.60
C VAL A 207 12.91 -18.44 27.47
N VAL A 208 12.90 -19.76 27.72
CA VAL A 208 11.68 -20.60 27.69
C VAL A 208 10.55 -20.01 28.56
N ALA A 209 10.89 -19.53 29.76
CA ALA A 209 9.93 -18.95 30.71
C ALA A 209 9.22 -17.69 30.17
N ASP A 210 9.76 -17.02 29.14
CA ASP A 210 9.08 -15.90 28.49
C ASP A 210 7.86 -16.36 27.69
N PHE A 211 7.91 -17.53 27.07
CA PHE A 211 6.79 -18.12 26.33
C PHE A 211 5.78 -18.76 27.24
N GLU A 212 6.22 -19.45 28.30
CA GLU A 212 5.32 -20.06 29.30
C GLU A 212 4.40 -19.02 29.96
N ARG A 213 4.91 -17.80 30.19
CA ARG A 213 4.12 -16.69 30.74
C ARG A 213 3.04 -16.15 29.80
N LEU A 214 3.18 -16.40 28.49
CA LEU A 214 2.22 -15.94 27.48
C LEU A 214 1.13 -16.96 27.18
N ALA A 215 1.27 -18.19 27.68
CA ALA A 215 0.22 -19.20 27.55
C ALA A 215 -1.02 -18.83 28.39
N PRO A 216 -2.25 -19.12 27.90
CA PRO A 216 -2.56 -19.78 26.63
C PRO A 216 -2.63 -18.84 25.41
N GLY A 217 -2.46 -17.52 25.59
CA GLY A 217 -2.62 -16.53 24.52
C GLY A 217 -1.59 -16.65 23.38
N LEU A 218 -0.35 -17.03 23.72
CA LEU A 218 0.67 -17.46 22.75
C LEU A 218 1.18 -18.85 23.14
N THR A 219 0.99 -19.80 22.26
CA THR A 219 1.55 -21.16 22.33
C THR A 219 2.58 -21.33 21.24
N VAL A 220 3.62 -22.12 21.51
CA VAL A 220 4.64 -22.41 20.49
C VAL A 220 4.82 -23.91 20.33
N VAL A 221 5.00 -24.34 19.08
CA VAL A 221 5.15 -25.75 18.74
C VAL A 221 6.57 -26.18 19.05
N GLY A 222 6.72 -27.11 20.01
CA GLY A 222 8.04 -27.60 20.44
C GLY A 222 8.83 -26.56 21.24
N LEU A 223 8.23 -25.99 22.29
CA LEU A 223 8.93 -25.06 23.19
C LEU A 223 10.12 -25.75 23.88
N ASP A 224 11.31 -25.52 23.36
CA ASP A 224 12.58 -25.97 23.92
C ASP A 224 13.68 -24.92 23.65
N GLU A 225 14.92 -25.22 24.07
CA GLU A 225 16.05 -24.29 23.86
C GLU A 225 16.40 -24.14 22.38
N GLN A 226 16.05 -25.10 21.51
CA GLN A 226 16.26 -24.98 20.07
C GLN A 226 15.30 -23.95 19.48
N PHE A 227 14.03 -23.96 19.88
CA PHE A 227 13.06 -22.93 19.52
C PHE A 227 13.50 -21.54 20.01
N VAL A 228 13.89 -21.43 21.27
CA VAL A 228 14.37 -20.15 21.84
C VAL A 228 15.61 -19.65 21.08
N SER A 229 16.54 -20.54 20.75
CA SER A 229 17.73 -20.19 19.96
C SER A 229 17.36 -19.71 18.55
N ALA A 230 16.38 -20.35 17.90
CA ALA A 230 15.86 -19.88 16.62
C ALA A 230 15.19 -18.51 16.74
N TRP A 231 14.42 -18.27 17.81
CA TRP A 231 13.81 -16.98 18.09
C TRP A 231 14.85 -15.88 18.25
N ARG A 232 15.84 -16.06 19.13
CA ARG A 232 16.94 -15.09 19.33
C ARG A 232 17.68 -14.77 18.03
N ARG A 233 17.81 -15.75 17.14
CA ARG A 233 18.52 -15.61 15.86
C ARG A 233 17.71 -14.82 14.83
N TRP A 234 16.41 -15.06 14.74
CA TRP A 234 15.60 -14.63 13.60
C TRP A 234 14.58 -13.55 13.94
N VAL A 235 14.00 -13.58 15.14
CA VAL A 235 12.94 -12.66 15.54
C VAL A 235 13.57 -11.49 16.33
N PRO A 236 13.54 -10.26 15.81
CA PRO A 236 14.27 -9.13 16.39
C PRO A 236 13.55 -8.48 17.58
N VAL A 237 12.55 -9.15 18.16
CA VAL A 237 11.68 -8.61 19.21
C VAL A 237 11.43 -9.64 20.31
N ALA A 238 11.14 -9.18 21.52
CA ALA A 238 10.75 -10.04 22.63
C ALA A 238 9.40 -10.75 22.35
N PRO A 239 9.19 -11.98 22.88
CA PRO A 239 7.94 -12.73 22.68
C PRO A 239 6.69 -11.96 23.11
N GLY A 240 6.78 -11.18 24.21
CA GLY A 240 5.68 -10.35 24.69
C GLY A 240 5.27 -9.25 23.71
N THR A 241 6.24 -8.59 23.07
CA THR A 241 5.98 -7.56 22.05
C THR A 241 5.38 -8.16 20.80
N PHE A 242 5.90 -9.33 20.38
CA PHE A 242 5.34 -10.08 19.26
C PHE A 242 3.88 -10.47 19.53
N HIS A 243 3.60 -11.09 20.68
CA HIS A 243 2.26 -11.50 21.09
C HIS A 243 1.31 -10.31 21.16
N ALA A 244 1.70 -9.24 21.87
CA ALA A 244 0.87 -8.05 22.05
C ALA A 244 0.52 -7.38 20.71
N THR A 245 1.45 -7.40 19.75
CA THR A 245 1.19 -6.88 18.40
C THR A 245 0.24 -7.78 17.63
N LEU A 246 0.46 -9.09 17.65
CA LEU A 246 -0.35 -10.07 16.95
C LEU A 246 -1.81 -10.09 17.45
N THR A 247 -2.02 -9.96 18.76
CA THR A 247 -3.35 -10.06 19.40
C THR A 247 -3.99 -8.71 19.70
N ARG A 248 -3.37 -7.60 19.27
CA ARG A 248 -3.82 -6.24 19.59
C ARG A 248 -5.30 -6.04 19.28
N GLY A 249 -6.06 -5.64 20.29
CA GLY A 249 -7.47 -5.30 20.16
C GLY A 249 -8.42 -6.50 20.08
N PHE A 250 -7.94 -7.70 20.44
CA PHE A 250 -8.75 -8.90 20.66
C PHE A 250 -8.61 -9.36 22.11
N VAL A 251 -9.73 -9.60 22.78
CA VAL A 251 -9.74 -9.99 24.21
C VAL A 251 -9.51 -11.50 24.38
N ASP A 252 -9.96 -12.32 23.43
CA ASP A 252 -9.90 -13.79 23.48
C ASP A 252 -9.11 -14.39 22.30
N ALA A 253 -8.00 -13.75 21.94
CA ALA A 253 -7.12 -14.24 20.89
C ALA A 253 -6.14 -15.29 21.40
N ASN A 254 -5.95 -16.36 20.63
CA ASN A 254 -4.92 -17.37 20.88
C ASN A 254 -4.09 -17.54 19.61
N ALA A 255 -2.77 -17.54 19.73
CA ALA A 255 -1.85 -17.71 18.63
C ALA A 255 -0.94 -18.92 18.84
N ASP A 256 -0.87 -19.82 17.86
CA ASP A 256 0.15 -20.86 17.79
C ASP A 256 1.27 -20.38 16.85
N VAL A 257 2.52 -20.45 17.30
CA VAL A 257 3.70 -20.07 16.50
C VAL A 257 4.66 -21.24 16.36
N SER A 258 5.14 -21.45 15.13
CA SER A 258 6.23 -22.37 14.84
C SER A 258 7.40 -21.60 14.23
N LEU A 259 8.62 -21.98 14.60
CA LEU A 259 9.85 -21.46 14.00
C LEU A 259 10.72 -22.62 13.53
N TYR A 260 11.27 -22.46 12.33
CA TYR A 260 12.20 -23.40 11.75
C TYR A 260 13.64 -22.86 11.85
N PRO A 261 14.64 -23.70 12.16
CA PRO A 261 16.03 -23.28 12.34
C PRO A 261 16.64 -22.47 11.18
N GLU A 262 16.17 -22.74 9.96
CA GLU A 262 16.61 -22.13 8.70
C GLU A 262 16.11 -20.70 8.46
N GLY A 263 15.25 -20.17 9.35
CA GLY A 263 14.75 -18.80 9.21
C GLY A 263 13.40 -18.72 8.51
N GLY A 264 12.49 -19.62 8.84
CA GLY A 264 11.08 -19.52 8.50
C GLY A 264 10.20 -19.81 9.70
N GLY A 265 8.90 -19.61 9.55
CA GLY A 265 7.94 -19.94 10.60
C GLY A 265 6.50 -19.83 10.14
N SER A 266 5.59 -20.18 11.03
CA SER A 266 4.15 -20.05 10.83
C SER A 266 3.46 -19.46 12.05
N ILE A 267 2.33 -18.81 11.80
CA ILE A 267 1.46 -18.17 12.78
C ILE A 267 0.05 -18.64 12.50
N ASP A 268 -0.58 -19.29 13.46
CA ASP A 268 -2.01 -19.64 13.43
C ASP A 268 -2.72 -18.83 14.52
N LEU A 269 -3.49 -17.82 14.14
CA LEU A 269 -4.20 -16.92 15.05
C LEU A 269 -5.70 -17.24 15.05
N ARG A 270 -6.25 -17.52 16.23
CA ARG A 270 -7.69 -17.73 16.48
C ARG A 270 -8.26 -16.59 17.30
N VAL A 271 -9.39 -16.03 16.84
CA VAL A 271 -10.14 -14.98 17.55
C VAL A 271 -11.62 -15.35 17.55
N GLY A 272 -12.11 -15.92 18.65
CA GLY A 272 -13.46 -16.47 18.70
C GLY A 272 -13.66 -17.55 17.62
N ARG A 273 -14.45 -17.23 16.59
CA ARG A 273 -14.68 -18.12 15.42
C ARG A 273 -13.88 -17.72 14.17
N ALA A 274 -13.12 -16.62 14.23
CA ALA A 274 -12.24 -16.21 13.15
C ALA A 274 -10.88 -16.91 13.26
N PHE A 275 -10.25 -17.11 12.11
CA PHE A 275 -8.96 -17.79 11.97
C PHE A 275 -8.10 -17.08 10.92
N LEU A 276 -6.80 -16.96 11.19
CA LEU A 276 -5.80 -16.50 10.26
C LEU A 276 -4.58 -17.43 10.34
N GLN A 277 -4.07 -17.84 9.18
CA GLN A 277 -2.83 -18.58 9.04
C GLN A 277 -1.87 -17.80 8.15
N ALA A 278 -0.63 -17.63 8.63
CA ALA A 278 0.45 -17.01 7.90
C ALA A 278 1.76 -17.81 8.05
N ARG A 279 2.60 -17.73 7.02
CA ARG A 279 3.98 -18.21 7.01
C ARG A 279 4.90 -17.04 6.74
N PHE A 280 6.11 -17.07 7.28
CA PHE A 280 7.13 -16.08 6.98
C PHE A 280 8.46 -16.74 6.71
N THR A 281 9.29 -16.07 5.93
CA THR A 281 10.63 -16.56 5.55
C THR A 281 11.58 -15.38 5.45
N TYR A 282 12.64 -15.42 6.26
CA TYR A 282 13.61 -14.33 6.37
C TYR A 282 14.55 -14.23 5.16
N SER A 283 14.86 -15.35 4.49
CA SER A 283 15.71 -15.35 3.28
C SER A 283 15.12 -14.48 2.17
N ASP A 284 13.80 -14.55 2.01
CA ASP A 284 13.07 -13.81 0.98
C ASP A 284 12.51 -12.49 1.52
N GLY A 285 12.51 -12.31 2.85
CA GLY A 285 11.92 -11.17 3.53
C GLY A 285 10.42 -11.08 3.24
N GLU A 286 9.74 -12.23 3.27
CA GLU A 286 8.35 -12.36 2.86
C GLU A 286 7.50 -12.97 3.99
N LEU A 287 6.28 -12.43 4.13
CA LEU A 287 5.21 -13.05 4.92
C LEU A 287 4.05 -13.41 3.99
N ALA A 288 3.77 -14.70 3.84
CA ALA A 288 2.63 -15.21 3.09
C ALA A 288 1.45 -15.48 4.02
N ILE A 289 0.26 -14.98 3.70
CA ILE A 289 -0.99 -15.31 4.38
C ILE A 289 -1.66 -16.42 3.56
N ASP A 290 -1.74 -17.61 4.14
CA ASP A 290 -2.24 -18.81 3.47
C ASP A 290 -3.76 -18.93 3.61
N GLU A 291 -4.32 -18.56 4.76
CA GLU A 291 -5.76 -18.66 5.01
C GLU A 291 -6.26 -17.54 5.92
N VAL A 292 -7.41 -16.96 5.57
CA VAL A 292 -8.18 -16.11 6.47
C VAL A 292 -9.64 -16.55 6.43
N ARG A 293 -10.20 -16.93 7.58
CA ARG A 293 -11.61 -17.29 7.75
C ARG A 293 -12.26 -16.36 8.76
N VAL A 294 -13.24 -15.59 8.31
CA VAL A 294 -14.08 -14.76 9.17
C VAL A 294 -15.55 -15.14 8.93
N PRO A 295 -16.27 -15.65 9.94
CA PRO A 295 -17.67 -16.02 9.78
C PRO A 295 -18.54 -14.82 9.36
N ALA A 296 -19.58 -15.09 8.57
CA ALA A 296 -20.59 -14.08 8.25
C ALA A 296 -21.31 -13.59 9.52
N GLY A 297 -21.63 -12.30 9.59
CA GLY A 297 -22.29 -11.70 10.76
C GLY A 297 -21.36 -11.38 11.93
N THR A 298 -20.05 -11.64 11.80
CA THR A 298 -19.04 -11.11 12.73
C THR A 298 -18.89 -9.60 12.48
N GLY A 299 -19.83 -8.79 12.99
CA GLY A 299 -19.74 -7.34 12.93
C GLY A 299 -18.50 -6.82 13.66
N GLY A 300 -17.96 -5.66 13.24
CA GLY A 300 -16.96 -4.93 14.04
C GLY A 300 -15.50 -4.98 13.58
N GLY A 301 -15.21 -5.14 12.28
CA GLY A 301 -13.86 -4.89 11.77
C GLY A 301 -12.82 -5.99 12.07
N VAL A 302 -13.24 -7.19 12.47
CA VAL A 302 -12.33 -8.29 12.86
C VAL A 302 -11.32 -8.62 11.76
N PHE A 303 -11.78 -8.71 10.52
CA PHE A 303 -10.90 -8.95 9.36
C PHE A 303 -9.84 -7.86 9.22
N GLN A 304 -10.27 -6.60 9.25
CA GLN A 304 -9.42 -5.42 9.17
C GLN A 304 -8.35 -5.41 10.25
N ARG A 305 -8.75 -5.77 11.48
CA ARG A 305 -7.86 -5.81 12.63
C ARG A 305 -6.88 -6.99 12.58
N LEU A 306 -7.31 -8.16 12.08
CA LEU A 306 -6.41 -9.29 11.81
C LEU A 306 -5.33 -8.90 10.79
N MET A 307 -5.73 -8.30 9.67
CA MET A 307 -4.81 -7.86 8.64
C MET A 307 -3.87 -6.75 9.14
N PHE A 308 -4.38 -5.82 9.96
CA PHE A 308 -3.57 -4.79 10.61
C PHE A 308 -2.50 -5.39 11.50
N ASN A 309 -2.87 -6.29 12.40
CA ASN A 309 -1.92 -6.92 13.30
C ASN A 309 -0.85 -7.70 12.52
N ILE A 310 -1.22 -8.36 11.42
CA ILE A 310 -0.25 -9.05 10.56
C ILE A 310 0.68 -8.09 9.80
N GLU A 311 0.21 -6.94 9.32
CA GLU A 311 1.11 -5.91 8.77
C GLU A 311 2.10 -5.43 9.82
N GLN A 312 1.62 -5.17 11.04
CA GLN A 312 2.50 -4.76 12.14
C GLN A 312 3.52 -5.84 12.52
N VAL A 313 3.11 -7.12 12.54
CA VAL A 313 4.03 -8.24 12.74
C VAL A 313 5.05 -8.31 11.60
N ALA A 314 4.63 -8.17 10.34
CA ALA A 314 5.54 -8.16 9.19
C ALA A 314 6.60 -7.04 9.33
N VAL A 315 6.18 -5.84 9.72
CA VAL A 315 7.07 -4.71 10.00
C VAL A 315 8.03 -5.03 11.15
N LEU A 316 7.52 -5.56 12.27
CA LEU A 316 8.36 -5.96 13.42
C LEU A 316 9.39 -7.03 13.04
N LEU A 317 9.05 -7.95 12.15
CA LEU A 317 9.97 -8.99 11.68
C LEU A 317 10.92 -8.50 10.58
N GLY A 318 10.80 -7.26 10.11
CA GLY A 318 11.60 -6.71 9.01
C GLY A 318 11.25 -7.32 7.65
N MET A 319 10.04 -7.81 7.47
CA MET A 319 9.56 -8.35 6.21
C MET A 319 9.34 -7.21 5.21
N ARG A 320 9.75 -7.44 3.96
CA ARG A 320 9.69 -6.48 2.86
C ARG A 320 8.42 -6.61 2.04
N ARG A 321 7.78 -7.77 2.09
CA ARG A 321 6.56 -8.08 1.32
C ARG A 321 5.60 -8.93 2.15
N ILE A 322 4.31 -8.67 1.97
CA ILE A 322 3.23 -9.57 2.37
C ILE A 322 2.56 -10.11 1.11
N THR A 323 2.47 -11.43 0.99
CA THR A 323 1.74 -12.11 -0.09
C THR A 323 0.47 -12.70 0.50
N LEU A 324 -0.67 -12.56 -0.16
CA LEU A 324 -1.94 -13.09 0.33
C LEU A 324 -2.54 -14.05 -0.71
N HIS A 325 -2.70 -15.31 -0.32
CA HIS A 325 -3.40 -16.30 -1.15
C HIS A 325 -4.87 -16.37 -0.73
N ALA A 326 -5.68 -15.43 -1.22
CA ALA A 326 -7.09 -15.37 -0.85
C ALA A 326 -8.00 -16.05 -1.88
N THR A 327 -8.92 -16.89 -1.41
CA THR A 327 -9.98 -17.52 -2.22
C THR A 327 -11.37 -17.05 -1.75
N GLY A 328 -12.28 -16.71 -2.69
CA GLY A 328 -13.67 -16.33 -2.39
C GLY A 328 -13.97 -14.82 -2.45
N ILE A 329 -15.20 -14.42 -2.09
CA ILE A 329 -15.70 -13.04 -2.27
C ILE A 329 -14.91 -11.99 -1.45
N GLY A 330 -14.39 -12.38 -0.28
CA GLY A 330 -13.52 -11.52 0.54
C GLY A 330 -12.15 -11.22 -0.09
N ALA A 331 -11.63 -12.15 -0.91
CA ALA A 331 -10.41 -11.94 -1.71
C ALA A 331 -10.60 -10.85 -2.75
N TYR A 332 -11.79 -10.80 -3.37
CA TYR A 332 -12.15 -9.82 -4.39
C TYR A 332 -12.26 -8.40 -3.82
N ALA A 333 -12.74 -8.28 -2.57
CA ALA A 333 -12.76 -7.01 -1.84
C ALA A 333 -11.36 -6.56 -1.40
N MET A 334 -10.40 -7.47 -1.19
CA MET A 334 -9.01 -7.15 -0.86
C MET A 334 -8.17 -6.78 -2.08
N ALA A 335 -8.25 -7.56 -3.17
CA ALA A 335 -7.53 -7.30 -4.41
C ALA A 335 -7.94 -5.96 -5.06
N ARG A 336 -9.15 -5.48 -4.78
CA ARG A 336 -9.70 -4.22 -5.31
C ARG A 336 -9.14 -2.94 -4.63
N VAL A 337 -8.54 -3.04 -3.45
CA VAL A 337 -8.26 -1.87 -2.58
C VAL A 337 -6.77 -1.52 -2.48
N GLY A 338 -5.86 -2.35 -3.00
CA GLY A 338 -4.40 -2.14 -2.92
C GLY A 338 -3.83 -2.28 -1.49
N ARG A 339 -4.65 -2.09 -0.46
CA ARG A 339 -4.42 -2.36 0.97
C ARG A 339 -5.71 -2.81 1.65
N TYR A 340 -5.63 -3.54 2.77
CA TYR A 340 -6.82 -3.86 3.55
C TYR A 340 -7.38 -2.59 4.23
N PRO A 341 -8.70 -2.44 4.43
CA PRO A 341 -9.27 -1.33 5.19
C PRO A 341 -8.66 -1.29 6.59
N ARG A 342 -7.95 -0.21 6.96
CA ARG A 342 -7.35 -0.10 8.29
C ARG A 342 -8.44 0.13 9.34
N ASP A 343 -8.29 -0.53 10.48
CA ASP A 343 -9.16 -0.29 11.62
C ASP A 343 -9.09 1.20 12.06
N PRO A 344 -10.19 1.96 12.04
CA PRO A 344 -10.16 3.41 12.28
C PRO A 344 -9.74 3.81 13.69
N GLU A 345 -9.89 2.91 14.68
CA GLU A 345 -9.48 3.15 16.06
C GLU A 345 -7.98 2.90 16.24
N LEU A 346 -7.46 1.80 15.68
CA LEU A 346 -6.04 1.47 15.75
C LEU A 346 -5.18 2.40 14.89
N TYR A 347 -5.67 2.79 13.71
CA TYR A 347 -4.99 3.75 12.84
C TYR A 347 -4.82 5.12 13.51
N ARG A 348 -5.83 5.59 14.24
CA ARG A 348 -5.72 6.83 15.04
C ARG A 348 -4.71 6.69 16.18
N ARG A 349 -4.67 5.54 16.87
CA ARG A 349 -3.73 5.30 17.97
C ARG A 349 -2.29 5.09 17.52
N SER A 350 -2.04 4.52 16.33
CA SER A 350 -0.68 4.38 15.81
C SER A 350 -0.07 5.73 15.44
N ARG A 351 -0.87 6.72 15.01
CA ARG A 351 -0.37 8.08 14.72
C ARG A 351 -0.03 8.92 15.97
N ILE A 352 -0.62 8.62 17.12
CA ILE A 352 -0.37 9.34 18.39
C ILE A 352 0.89 8.82 19.08
N ALA A 353 1.37 7.61 18.75
CA ALA A 353 2.58 7.04 19.35
C ALA A 353 3.89 7.55 18.70
N ASP A 354 3.79 8.25 17.57
CA ASP A 354 4.91 8.82 16.80
C ASP A 354 5.07 10.35 17.04
N GLU A 355 4.27 10.95 17.94
CA GLU A 355 4.43 12.31 18.50
C GLU A 355 4.93 12.22 19.96
#